data_AF-A0A4Y2BF40-F1
#
_entry.id   AF-A0A4Y2BF40-F1
#
_cell.length_a   1.000
_cell.length_b   1.000
_cell.length_c   1.000
_cell.angle_alpha   90.00
_cell.angle_beta   90.00
_cell.angle_gamma   90.00
#
_symmetry.space_group_name_H-M   'P 1'
#
loop_
_entity.id
_entity.type
_entity.pdbx_description
1 polymer ?
#
loop_
_entity_poly.entity_id
_entity_poly.type
_entity_poly.pdbx_seq_one_letter_code
_entity_poly.pdbx_strand_id
1 'polypeptide(L)' 'AAMAGYQDLSDFERGFIIGAREMGHSISEVATEFGFSRTTISRVYRGYRISGKTSYFRHRCGRKKTLKELDH' A
#
# COMPACT_ATOMS: atom_id res chain seq x y z
N ALA A 1 12.81 -0.22 15.93
CA ALA A 1 12.22 0.87 15.15
C ALA A 1 10.96 0.33 14.46
N ALA A 2 9.79 0.88 14.77
CA ALA A 2 8.57 0.54 14.03
C ALA A 2 8.72 1.14 12.62
N MET A 3 9.06 0.30 11.64
CA MET A 3 9.05 0.69 10.24
C MET A 3 7.60 1.03 9.90
N ALA A 4 7.32 2.31 9.63
CA ALA A 4 6.03 2.75 9.13
C ALA A 4 5.63 1.79 8.00
N GLY A 5 4.58 1.02 8.26
CA GLY A 5 4.15 -0.03 7.36
C GLY A 5 3.71 0.59 6.04
N TYR A 6 3.62 -0.23 5.00
CA TYR A 6 2.97 0.16 3.74
C TYR A 6 1.60 0.85 3.94
N GLN A 7 0.92 0.62 5.07
CA GLN A 7 -0.37 1.22 5.41
C GLN A 7 -0.26 2.71 5.80
N ASP A 8 0.91 3.15 6.24
CA ASP A 8 1.14 4.51 6.76
C ASP A 8 1.49 5.52 5.65
N LEU A 9 1.69 5.04 4.41
CA LEU A 9 1.88 5.91 3.26
C LEU A 9 0.59 6.63 2.91
N SER A 10 0.68 7.95 2.81
CA SER A 10 -0.36 8.80 2.24
C SER A 10 -0.62 8.46 0.78
N ASP A 11 -1.82 8.78 0.28
CA ASP A 11 -2.16 8.60 -1.14
C ASP A 11 -1.22 9.40 -2.07
N PHE A 12 -0.70 10.53 -1.60
CA PHE A 12 0.30 11.31 -2.32
C PHE A 12 1.63 10.57 -2.46
N GLU A 13 2.20 10.04 -1.37
CA GLU A 13 3.45 9.27 -1.42
C GLU A 13 3.31 8.00 -2.28
N ARG A 14 2.14 7.35 -2.24
CA ARG A 14 1.83 6.20 -3.11
C ARG A 14 1.81 6.59 -4.58
N GLY A 15 1.10 7.69 -4.90
CA GLY A 15 1.05 8.22 -6.26
C GLY A 15 2.43 8.58 -6.78
N PHE A 16 3.27 9.16 -5.92
CA PHE A 16 4.65 9.50 -6.25
C PHE A 16 5.48 8.25 -6.58
N ILE A 17 5.45 7.22 -5.71
CA ILE A 17 6.18 5.95 -5.94
C ILE A 17 5.75 5.31 -7.26
N ILE A 18 4.45 5.34 -7.57
CA ILE A 18 3.91 4.77 -8.81
C ILE A 18 4.40 5.57 -10.03
N GLY A 19 4.30 6.90 -9.99
CA GLY A 19 4.74 7.78 -11.07
C GLY A 19 6.23 7.61 -11.39
N ALA A 20 7.09 7.60 -10.37
CA ALA A 20 8.53 7.40 -10.56
C ALA A 20 8.83 6.02 -11.20
N ARG A 21 8.10 4.97 -10.82
CA ARG A 21 8.25 3.64 -11.41
C ARG A 21 7.73 3.55 -12.85
N GLU A 22 6.68 4.28 -13.18
CA GLU A 22 6.17 4.38 -14.57
C GLU A 22 7.12 5.18 -15.46
N MET A 23 7.80 6.18 -14.91
CA MET A 23 8.89 6.93 -15.58
C MET A 23 10.17 6.10 -15.79
N GLY A 24 10.20 4.85 -15.33
CA GLY A 24 11.33 3.93 -15.54
C GLY A 24 12.40 3.95 -14.46
N HIS A 25 12.26 4.76 -13.40
CA HIS A 25 13.22 4.77 -12.29
C HIS A 25 13.27 3.41 -11.60
N SER A 26 14.47 2.97 -11.24
CA SER A 26 14.71 1.75 -10.49
C SER A 26 14.19 1.85 -9.04
N ILE A 27 13.95 0.71 -8.40
CA ILE A 27 13.52 0.68 -6.98
C ILE A 27 14.59 1.30 -6.07
N SER A 28 15.87 1.17 -6.43
CA SER A 28 16.97 1.73 -5.64
C SER A 28 17.01 3.25 -5.74
N GLU A 29 16.81 3.82 -6.93
CA GLU A 29 16.79 5.28 -7.12
C GLU A 29 15.66 5.91 -6.30
N VAL A 30 14.44 5.38 -6.42
CA VAL A 30 13.29 5.85 -5.64
C VAL A 30 13.52 5.66 -4.13
N ALA A 31 14.21 4.60 -3.71
CA ALA A 31 14.51 4.38 -2.29
C ALA A 31 15.49 5.44 -1.75
N THR A 32 16.51 5.80 -2.54
CA THR A 32 17.51 6.79 -2.16
C THR A 32 16.96 8.21 -2.18
N GLU A 33 16.17 8.57 -3.19
CA GLU A 33 15.63 9.92 -3.34
C GLU A 33 14.57 10.24 -2.28
N PHE A 34 13.71 9.28 -1.94
CA PHE A 34 12.56 9.52 -1.07
C PHE A 34 12.72 8.95 0.34
N GLY A 35 13.83 8.27 0.62
CA GLY A 35 14.08 7.66 1.93
C GLY A 35 13.14 6.49 2.25
N PHE A 36 12.40 5.97 1.28
CA PHE A 36 11.56 4.81 1.47
C PHE A 36 12.37 3.51 1.41
N SER A 37 11.95 2.52 2.19
CA SER A 37 12.55 1.19 2.05
C SER A 37 12.23 0.60 0.66
N ARG A 38 13.20 -0.11 0.07
CA ARG A 38 13.01 -0.85 -1.20
C ARG A 38 11.83 -1.83 -1.11
N THR A 39 11.59 -2.41 0.08
CA THR A 39 10.44 -3.28 0.36
C THR A 39 9.11 -2.55 0.31
N THR A 40 9.04 -1.31 0.81
CA THR A 40 7.83 -0.48 0.74
C THR A 40 7.50 -0.17 -0.71
N ILE A 41 8.48 0.31 -1.48
CA ILE A 41 8.34 0.64 -2.90
C ILE A 41 7.88 -0.58 -3.71
N SER A 42 8.53 -1.73 -3.51
CA SER A 42 8.19 -2.97 -4.21
C SER A 42 6.74 -3.42 -3.93
N ARG A 43 6.29 -3.30 -2.67
CA ARG A 43 4.91 -3.65 -2.27
C ARG A 43 3.88 -2.71 -2.86
N VAL A 44 4.12 -1.39 -2.83
CA VAL A 44 3.23 -0.39 -3.44
C VAL A 44 3.09 -0.64 -4.93
N TYR A 45 4.21 -0.75 -5.64
CA TYR A 45 4.19 -0.94 -7.10
C TYR A 45 3.58 -2.28 -7.51
N ARG A 46 3.83 -3.37 -6.77
CA ARG A 46 3.18 -4.66 -7.03
C ARG A 46 1.67 -4.60 -6.80
N GLY A 47 1.24 -3.96 -5.70
CA GLY A 47 -0.18 -3.77 -5.40
C GLY A 47 -0.89 -3.01 -6.52
N TYR A 48 -0.27 -1.91 -6.99
CA TYR A 48 -0.75 -1.12 -8.12
C TYR A 48 -0.82 -1.94 -9.42
N ARG A 49 0.23 -2.68 -9.79
CA ARG A 49 0.23 -3.50 -11.01
C ARG A 49 -0.86 -4.57 -11.04
N ILE A 50 -1.29 -5.06 -9.87
CA ILE A 50 -2.34 -6.08 -9.77
C ILE A 50 -3.74 -5.44 -9.79
N SER A 51 -3.93 -4.33 -9.06
CA SER A 51 -5.25 -3.74 -8.84
C SER A 51 -5.61 -2.60 -9.80
N GLY A 52 -4.61 -1.98 -10.44
CA GLY A 52 -4.73 -0.71 -11.17
C GLY A 52 -5.07 0.49 -10.29
N LYS A 53 -5.05 0.35 -8.96
CA LYS A 53 -5.47 1.38 -8.00
C LYS A 53 -4.30 1.84 -7.16
N THR A 54 -4.18 3.16 -6.99
CA THR A 54 -3.19 3.82 -6.14
C THR A 54 -3.60 3.78 -4.67
N SER A 55 -4.89 3.96 -4.39
CA SER A 55 -5.46 3.92 -3.05
C SER A 55 -5.80 2.50 -2.62
N TYR A 56 -5.61 2.23 -1.34
CA TYR A 56 -5.93 0.96 -0.74
C TYR A 56 -7.21 1.06 0.09
N PHE A 57 -8.36 1.09 -0.56
CA PHE A 57 -9.60 0.84 0.15
C PHE A 57 -9.66 -0.66 0.49
N ARG A 58 -9.15 -1.05 1.66
CA ARG A 58 -9.63 -2.28 2.33
C ARG A 58 -11.09 -2.01 2.66
N HIS A 59 -12.00 -2.28 1.73
CA HIS A 59 -13.35 -2.64 2.14
C HIS A 59 -13.17 -3.73 3.18
N ARG A 60 -13.56 -3.43 4.42
CA ARG A 60 -13.26 -4.23 5.61
C ARG A 60 -13.68 -5.68 5.38
N CYS A 61 -12.75 -6.53 4.94
CA CYS A 61 -12.94 -7.97 4.99
C CYS A 61 -12.64 -8.41 6.42
N GLY A 62 -13.62 -8.16 7.30
CA GLY A 62 -13.70 -8.79 8.61
C GLY A 62 -14.46 -10.11 8.50
N ARG A 63 -14.19 -11.03 9.43
CA ARG A 63 -15.04 -12.21 9.63
C ARG A 63 -16.45 -11.74 9.98
N LYS A 64 -17.46 -12.08 9.17
CA LYS A 64 -18.86 -11.78 9.48
C LYS A 64 -19.20 -12.44 10.83
N LYS A 65 -19.66 -11.65 11.82
CA LYS A 65 -20.23 -12.22 13.04
C LYS A 65 -21.57 -12.85 12.68
N THR A 66 -21.78 -14.13 13.01
CA THR A 66 -23.08 -14.78 12.89
C THR A 66 -24.01 -14.22 13.97
N LEU A 67 -25.14 -13.64 13.57
CA LEU A 67 -26.25 -13.31 14.47
C LEU A 67 -26.85 -14.61 15.00
N LYS A 68 -26.29 -15.14 16.08
CA LYS A 68 -26.89 -16.19 16.91
C LYS A 68 -26.67 -15.83 18.37
N GLU A 69 -27.31 -14.76 18.81
CA GLU A 69 -27.65 -14.52 20.21
C GLU A 69 -28.52 -13.27 20.26
N LEU A 70 -29.83 -13.45 20.12
CA LEU A 70 -30.88 -12.57 20.65
C LEU A 70 -32.22 -13.29 20.42
N ASP A 71 -32.35 -14.44 21.07
CA ASP A 71 -33.64 -15.05 21.38
C ASP A 71 -33.61 -15.34 22.89
N HIS A 72 -34.06 -14.36 23.67
CA HIS A 72 -34.55 -14.52 25.03
C HIS A 72 -35.87 -13.76 25.15
#